data_AF-A0A1V0GS39-F1
#
_entry.id   AF-A0A1V0GS39-F1
#
_cell.length_a   1.000
_cell.length_b   1.000
_cell.length_c   1.000
_cell.angle_alpha   90.00
_cell.angle_beta   90.00
_cell.angle_gamma   90.00
#
_symmetry.space_group_name_H-M   'P 1'
#
loop_
_entity.id
_entity.type
_entity.pdbx_description
1 polymer ?
#
loop_
_entity_poly.entity_id
_entity_poly.type
_entity_poly.pdbx_seq_one_letter_code
_entity_poly.pdbx_strand_id
1 'polypeptide(L)' 'MKSKVEMHAEAILRRVYALPACQQDRLVDYLLAHPEPSRRAMGKQLKDVLTLQRLVGGVQ' A
#
# COMPACT_ATOMS: atom_id res chain seq x y z
N MET A 1 -0.50 -23.38 -4.47
CA MET A 1 -1.19 -22.78 -5.63
C MET A 1 -1.93 -21.54 -5.13
N LYS A 2 -1.62 -20.34 -5.63
CA LYS A 2 -2.25 -19.11 -5.13
C LYS A 2 -3.70 -19.03 -5.58
N SER A 3 -4.57 -18.50 -4.73
CA SER A 3 -5.96 -18.26 -5.11
C SER A 3 -6.05 -17.11 -6.14
N LYS A 4 -7.14 -17.05 -6.91
CA LYS A 4 -7.38 -15.95 -7.86
C LYS A 4 -7.38 -14.58 -7.16
N VAL A 5 -7.87 -14.53 -5.93
CA VAL A 5 -7.91 -13.32 -5.09
C VAL A 5 -6.50 -12.87 -4.72
N GLU A 6 -5.63 -13.81 -4.32
CA GLU A 6 -4.23 -13.51 -4.00
C GLU A 6 -3.46 -12.98 -5.20
N MET A 7 -3.67 -13.55 -6.39
CA MET A 7 -3.04 -13.07 -7.62
C MET A 7 -3.46 -11.64 -7.97
N HIS A 8 -4.74 -11.31 -7.78
CA HIS A 8 -5.22 -9.94 -8.00
C HIS A 8 -4.68 -8.96 -6.94
N ALA A 9 -4.64 -9.36 -5.67
CA ALA A 9 -4.05 -8.55 -4.60
C ALA A 9 -2.57 -8.25 -4.88
N GLU A 10 -1.81 -9.26 -5.30
CA GLU A 10 -0.39 -9.11 -5.66
C GLU A 10 -0.20 -8.15 -6.84
N ALA A 11 -1.03 -8.28 -7.89
CA ALA A 11 -0.96 -7.38 -9.04
C ALA A 11 -1.26 -5.92 -8.66
N ILE A 12 -2.21 -5.69 -7.75
CA ILE A 12 -2.54 -4.36 -7.23
C ILE A 12 -1.35 -3.80 -6.44
N LEU A 13 -0.79 -4.59 -5.52
CA LEU A 13 0.36 -4.16 -4.71
C LEU A 13 1.58 -3.79 -5.56
N ARG A 14 1.88 -4.59 -6.60
CA ARG A 14 2.95 -4.26 -7.56
C ARG A 14 2.74 -2.90 -8.22
N ARG A 15 1.51 -2.57 -8.59
CA ARG A 15 1.18 -1.27 -9.17
C ARG A 15 1.33 -0.14 -8.16
N VAL A 16 0.90 -0.35 -6.92
CA VAL A 16 1.06 0.63 -5.84
C VAL A 16 2.54 0.92 -5.57
N TYR A 17 3.38 -0.11 -5.49
CA TYR A 17 4.82 0.06 -5.26
C TYR A 17 5.54 0.75 -6.43
N ALA A 18 5.03 0.64 -7.65
CA ALA A 18 5.56 1.34 -8.80
C ALA A 18 5.13 2.82 -8.89
N LEU A 19 4.20 3.27 -8.04
CA LEU A 19 3.81 4.69 -8.01
C LEU A 19 4.93 5.55 -7.41
N PRO A 20 5.08 6.82 -7.84
CA PRO A 20 5.91 7.80 -7.14
C PRO A 20 5.50 7.94 -5.68
N ALA A 21 6.46 8.21 -4.78
CA ALA A 21 6.22 8.29 -3.34
C ALA A 21 5.06 9.23 -2.97
N CYS A 22 4.96 10.39 -3.62
CA CYS A 22 3.86 11.33 -3.38
C CYS A 22 2.47 10.77 -3.74
N GLN A 23 2.38 9.88 -4.73
CA GLN A 23 1.13 9.23 -5.10
C GLN A 23 0.81 8.06 -4.16
N GLN A 24 1.82 7.34 -3.68
CA GLN A 24 1.65 6.33 -2.64
C GLN A 24 1.12 6.97 -1.35
N ASP A 25 1.68 8.11 -0.95
CA ASP A 25 1.26 8.84 0.25
C ASP A 25 -0.19 9.31 0.13
N ARG A 26 -0.59 9.85 -1.04
CA ARG A 26 -2.01 10.20 -1.31
C ARG A 26 -2.95 9.00 -1.21
N LEU A 27 -2.53 7.82 -1.67
CA LEU A 27 -3.33 6.60 -1.55
C LEU A 27 -3.48 6.17 -0.10
N VAL A 28 -2.41 6.25 0.68
CA VAL A 28 -2.44 5.98 2.12
C VAL A 28 -3.40 6.95 2.83
N ASP A 29 -3.28 8.24 2.57
CA ASP A 29 -4.15 9.26 3.17
C ASP A 29 -5.62 9.03 2.82
N TYR A 30 -5.90 8.68 1.56
CA TYR A 30 -7.24 8.31 1.11
C TYR A 30 -7.81 7.10 1.90
N LEU A 31 -7.02 6.06 2.11
CA LEU A 31 -7.44 4.87 2.88
C LEU A 31 -7.64 5.19 4.37
N LEU A 32 -6.78 6.02 4.95
CA LEU A 32 -6.85 6.41 6.36
C LEU A 32 -8.03 7.33 6.66
N ALA A 33 -8.44 8.18 5.71
CA ALA A 33 -9.61 9.04 5.82
C ALA A 33 -10.95 8.30 5.65
N HIS A 34 -10.93 7.02 5.26
CA HIS A 34 -12.14 6.29 4.94
C HIS A 34 -12.99 5.98 6.20
N PRO A 35 -14.34 6.12 6.15
CA PRO A 35 -15.22 5.85 7.30
C PRO A 35 -15.25 4.36 7.70
N GLU A 36 -15.01 3.47 6.74
CA GLU A 36 -14.92 2.01 6.97
C GLU A 36 -13.64 1.60 7.73
N PRO A 37 -13.73 0.94 8.92
CA PRO A 37 -12.56 0.57 9.72
C PRO A 37 -11.56 -0.37 9.02
N SER A 38 -12.06 -1.31 8.22
CA SER A 38 -11.26 -2.28 7.46
C SER A 38 -10.30 -1.57 6.49
N ARG A 39 -10.77 -0.52 5.82
CA ARG A 39 -9.97 0.28 4.88
C ARG A 39 -8.95 1.14 5.59
N ARG A 40 -9.28 1.71 6.76
CA ARG A 40 -8.29 2.39 7.59
C ARG A 40 -7.18 1.45 8.05
N ALA A 41 -7.54 0.24 8.47
CA ALA A 41 -6.56 -0.78 8.85
C ALA A 41 -5.63 -1.12 7.67
N MET A 42 -6.19 -1.28 6.47
CA MET A 42 -5.40 -1.48 5.25
C MET A 42 -4.49 -0.28 4.96
N GLY A 43 -4.97 0.96 5.11
CA GLY A 43 -4.17 2.17 4.96
C GLY A 43 -3.00 2.22 5.93
N LYS A 44 -3.21 1.82 7.19
CA LYS A 44 -2.16 1.72 8.20
C LYS A 44 -1.10 0.67 7.81
N GLN A 45 -1.54 -0.53 7.45
CA GLN A 45 -0.64 -1.60 7.01
C GLN A 45 0.19 -1.20 5.79
N LEU A 46 -0.44 -0.55 4.80
CA LEU A 46 0.26 -0.07 3.62
C LEU A 46 1.29 1.01 3.97
N LYS A 47 0.95 1.94 4.86
CA LYS A 47 1.87 2.98 5.34
C LYS A 47 3.11 2.37 5.99
N ASP A 48 2.92 1.38 6.86
CA ASP A 48 4.01 0.74 7.58
C ASP A 48 4.97 0.04 6.61
N VAL A 49 4.43 -0.71 5.62
CA VAL A 49 5.23 -1.39 4.60
C VAL A 49 6.01 -0.41 3.73
N LEU A 50 5.37 0.66 3.25
CA LEU A 50 6.03 1.67 2.42
C LEU A 50 7.12 2.42 3.21
N THR A 51 6.88 2.69 4.49
CA THR A 51 7.88 3.30 5.38
C THR A 51 9.10 2.40 5.53
N LEU A 52 8.88 1.11 5.81
CA LEU A 52 9.97 0.14 5.89
C LEU A 52 10.73 0.02 4.57
N GLN A 53 10.02 -0.02 3.44
CA GLN A 53 10.64 -0.10 2.12
C GLN A 53 11.55 1.11 1.86
N ARG A 54 11.15 2.31 2.25
CA ARG A 54 11.97 3.54 2.11
C ARG A 54 13.19 3.54 3.02
N LEU A 55 13.05 3.02 4.25
CA LEU A 55 14.14 2.91 5.22
C LEU A 55 15.18 1.85 4.82
N VAL A 56 14.72 0.69 4.36
CA VAL A 56 15.59 -0.44 3.96
C VAL A 56 16.16 -0.23 2.56
N GLY A 57 15.35 0.32 1.65
CA GLY A 57 15.72 0.55 0.25
C GLY A 57 16.57 1.78 0.00
N GLY A 58 16.82 2.61 1.02
CA GLY A 58 17.66 3.81 0.92
C GLY A 58 17.20 4.74 -0.20
N VAL A 59 16.02 5.35 -0.04
CA VAL A 59 15.48 6.48 -0.84
C VAL A 59 15.98 6.54 -2.30
N GLN A 60 15.19 6.02 -3.26
CA GLN A 60 15.25 6.51 -4.65
C GLN A 60 14.61 7.89 -4.76
#